data_AF-A0A356D7S7-F1
#
_entry.id   AF-A0A356D7S7-F1
#
_cell.length_a   1.000
_cell.length_b   1.000
_cell.length_c   1.000
_cell.angle_alpha   90.00
_cell.angle_beta   90.00
_cell.angle_gamma   90.00
#
_symmetry.space_group_name_H-M   'P 1'
#
loop_
_entity.id
_entity.type
_entity.pdbx_description
1 polymer ?
#
loop_
_entity_poly.entity_id
_entity_poly.type
_entity_poly.pdbx_seq_one_letter_code
_entity_poly.pdbx_strand_id
1 'polypeptide(L)'
;MDIKKIRQTRLKEWFKDKTLPTKEKSYLSQLMGGNSSFGEKAARRLEQTYGMPDGFLDQDNSVTSISDSKYKELSKEQIEILELYDSLPKEEAQRFLREMKAKKAHYDAIFEEMLRKRGLDAS
;
A
#
# COMPACT_ATOMS: atom_id res chain seq x y z
N MET A 1 -8.79 -2.57 1.06
CA MET A 1 -9.28 -1.19 1.20
C MET A 1 -10.69 -1.08 0.60
N ASP A 2 -11.47 -0.05 0.95
CA ASP A 2 -12.74 0.27 0.25
C ASP A 2 -12.41 0.65 -1.21
N ILE A 3 -13.16 0.09 -2.18
CA ILE A 3 -13.01 0.39 -3.62
C ILE A 3 -13.06 1.90 -3.90
N LYS A 4 -13.84 2.65 -3.13
CA LYS A 4 -13.90 4.12 -3.22
C LYS A 4 -12.55 4.74 -2.88
N LYS A 5 -11.87 4.25 -1.84
CA LYS A 5 -10.55 4.74 -1.43
C LYS A 5 -9.49 4.41 -2.47
N ILE A 6 -9.53 3.20 -3.06
CA ILE A 6 -8.61 2.80 -4.13
C ILE A 6 -8.72 3.78 -5.31
N ARG A 7 -9.95 4.02 -5.79
CA ARG A 7 -10.23 4.96 -6.88
C ARG A 7 -9.77 6.38 -6.59
N GLN A 8 -9.98 6.86 -5.36
CA GLN A 8 -9.53 8.19 -4.92
C GLN A 8 -8.01 8.32 -4.97
N THR A 9 -7.28 7.33 -4.48
CA THR A 9 -5.82 7.30 -4.49
C THR A 9 -5.28 7.28 -5.91
N ARG A 10 -5.81 6.40 -6.77
CA ARG A 10 -5.41 6.32 -8.19
C ARG A 10 -5.69 7.59 -8.96
N LEU A 11 -6.82 8.26 -8.67
CA LEU A 11 -7.14 9.54 -9.29
C LEU A 11 -6.11 10.61 -8.89
N LYS A 12 -5.71 10.67 -7.61
CA LYS A 12 -4.65 11.58 -7.15
C LYS A 12 -3.31 11.30 -7.83
N GLU A 13 -2.94 10.03 -7.96
CA GLU A 13 -1.71 9.61 -8.63
C GLU A 13 -1.68 10.02 -10.10
N TRP A 14 -2.77 9.77 -10.84
CA TRP A 14 -2.86 10.14 -12.26
C TRP A 14 -2.67 11.64 -12.50
N PHE A 15 -3.16 12.47 -11.58
CA PHE A 15 -3.07 13.92 -11.66
C PHE A 15 -1.91 14.54 -10.86
N LYS A 16 -1.02 13.74 -10.27
CA LYS A 16 0.12 14.24 -9.49
C LYS A 16 1.08 15.07 -10.35
N ASP A 17 1.30 14.61 -11.59
CA ASP A 17 2.23 15.24 -12.54
C ASP A 17 1.51 15.99 -13.68
N LYS A 18 0.18 16.11 -13.61
CA LYS A 18 -0.66 16.74 -14.65
C LYS A 18 -1.43 17.92 -14.07
N THR A 19 -1.58 19.00 -14.84
CA THR A 19 -2.45 20.11 -14.46
C THR A 19 -3.92 19.68 -14.46
N LEU A 20 -4.61 19.93 -13.36
CA LEU A 20 -6.04 19.61 -13.25
C LEU A 20 -6.86 20.36 -14.32
N PRO A 21 -7.69 19.66 -15.10
CA PRO A 21 -8.56 20.28 -16.11
C PRO A 21 -9.47 21.34 -15.49
N THR A 22 -9.47 22.55 -16.03
CA THR A 22 -10.30 23.68 -15.54
C THR A 22 -11.79 23.41 -15.61
N LYS A 23 -12.24 22.63 -16.62
CA LYS A 23 -13.66 22.31 -16.86
C LYS A 23 -14.30 21.49 -15.74
N GLU A 24 -13.54 20.64 -15.05
CA GLU A 24 -14.03 19.74 -14.00
C GLU A 24 -13.20 19.78 -12.71
N LYS A 25 -12.39 20.83 -12.51
CA LYS A 25 -11.48 20.96 -11.37
C LYS A 25 -12.20 20.78 -10.03
N SER A 26 -13.37 21.39 -9.85
CA SER A 26 -14.16 21.28 -8.63
C SER A 26 -14.63 19.84 -8.38
N TYR A 27 -15.10 19.17 -9.42
CA TYR A 27 -15.57 17.78 -9.35
C TYR A 27 -14.44 16.81 -9.02
N LEU A 28 -13.28 16.95 -9.69
CA LEU A 28 -12.09 16.13 -9.41
C LEU A 28 -11.58 16.37 -7.98
N SER A 29 -11.55 17.61 -7.51
CA SER A 29 -11.19 17.94 -6.12
C SER A 29 -12.15 17.33 -5.11
N GLN A 30 -13.46 17.31 -5.37
CA GLN A 30 -14.44 16.67 -4.50
C GLN A 30 -14.25 15.15 -4.44
N LEU A 31 -13.96 14.51 -5.58
CA LEU A 31 -13.67 13.08 -5.64
C LEU A 31 -12.38 12.75 -4.87
N MET A 32 -11.28 13.48 -5.14
CA MET A 32 -10.00 13.29 -4.45
C MET A 32 -10.09 13.58 -2.94
N GLY A 33 -10.90 14.56 -2.54
CA GLY A 33 -11.12 14.94 -1.15
C GLY A 33 -12.05 13.97 -0.39
N GLY A 34 -12.70 13.03 -1.08
CA GLY A 34 -13.62 12.08 -0.46
C GLY A 34 -14.99 12.67 -0.09
N ASN A 35 -15.29 13.87 -0.56
CA ASN A 35 -16.55 14.58 -0.30
C ASN A 35 -17.70 14.16 -1.25
N SER A 36 -17.45 13.21 -2.15
CA SER A 36 -18.43 12.72 -3.12
C SER A 36 -18.31 11.20 -3.31
N SER A 37 -19.41 10.56 -3.71
CA SER A 37 -19.46 9.12 -3.93
C SER A 37 -18.71 8.73 -5.21
N PHE A 38 -17.61 7.99 -5.06
CA PHE A 38 -16.82 7.49 -6.18
C PHE A 38 -17.38 6.15 -6.70
N GLY A 39 -18.47 6.23 -7.47
CA GLY A 39 -19.12 5.08 -8.09
C GLY A 39 -18.41 4.57 -9.35
N GLU A 40 -18.76 3.35 -9.78
CA GLU A 40 -18.19 2.69 -10.96
C GLU A 40 -18.41 3.49 -12.25
N LYS A 41 -19.64 3.99 -12.46
CA LYS A 41 -19.96 4.83 -13.62
C LYS A 41 -19.11 6.11 -13.68
N ALA A 42 -18.79 6.69 -12.54
CA ALA A 42 -17.90 7.84 -12.47
C ALA A 42 -16.46 7.44 -12.82
N ALA A 43 -15.97 6.32 -12.29
CA ALA A 43 -14.66 5.77 -12.62
C ALA A 43 -14.48 5.55 -14.13
N ARG A 44 -15.40 4.79 -14.75
CA ARG A 44 -15.34 4.48 -16.18
C ARG A 44 -15.41 5.73 -17.07
N ARG A 45 -16.22 6.72 -16.69
CA ARG A 45 -16.26 8.02 -17.40
C ARG A 45 -14.92 8.73 -17.32
N LEU A 46 -14.31 8.81 -16.13
CA LEU A 46 -13.03 9.47 -15.93
C LEU A 46 -11.92 8.77 -16.71
N GLU A 47 -11.90 7.44 -16.71
CA GLU A 47 -10.93 6.65 -17.46
C GLU A 47 -11.02 6.97 -18.96
N GLN A 48 -12.21 6.97 -19.53
CA GLN A 48 -12.43 7.30 -20.95
C GLN A 48 -12.08 8.76 -21.27
N THR A 49 -12.57 9.71 -20.47
CA THR A 49 -12.38 11.15 -20.71
C THR A 49 -10.91 11.57 -20.63
N TYR A 50 -10.15 10.97 -19.72
CA TYR A 50 -8.76 11.34 -19.46
C TYR A 50 -7.73 10.36 -20.05
N GLY A 51 -8.19 9.40 -20.86
CA GLY A 51 -7.34 8.43 -21.54
C GLY A 51 -6.59 7.49 -20.59
N MET A 52 -7.21 7.16 -19.44
CA MET A 52 -6.67 6.14 -18.55
C MET A 52 -6.98 4.75 -19.11
N PRO A 53 -6.12 3.75 -18.87
CA PRO A 53 -6.44 2.35 -19.17
C PRO A 53 -7.72 1.89 -18.48
N ASP A 54 -8.42 0.93 -19.10
CA ASP A 54 -9.64 0.38 -18.52
C ASP A 54 -9.38 -0.26 -17.15
N GLY A 55 -10.17 0.12 -16.14
CA GLY A 55 -10.04 -0.36 -14.77
C GLY A 55 -8.81 0.18 -14.03
N PHE A 56 -8.10 1.17 -14.58
CA PHE A 56 -6.96 1.80 -13.92
C PHE A 56 -7.29 2.30 -12.50
N LEU A 57 -8.48 2.87 -12.30
CA LEU A 57 -8.91 3.40 -11.01
C LEU A 57 -9.30 2.30 -10.02
N ASP A 58 -9.58 1.09 -10.49
CA ASP A 58 -9.96 -0.06 -9.65
C ASP A 58 -8.74 -0.86 -9.15
N GLN A 59 -7.57 -0.64 -9.75
CA GLN A 59 -6.35 -1.35 -9.38
C GLN A 59 -5.76 -0.82 -8.07
N ASP A 60 -5.61 -1.67 -7.07
CA ASP A 60 -4.92 -1.34 -5.81
C ASP A 60 -3.39 -1.41 -6.02
N ASN A 61 -2.79 -0.34 -6.54
CA ASN A 61 -1.33 -0.15 -6.54
C ASN A 61 -0.92 0.73 -5.35
N SER A 62 -1.46 0.48 -4.16
CA SER A 62 -0.96 1.15 -2.96
C SER A 62 0.50 0.76 -2.71
N VAL A 63 1.43 1.43 -3.41
CA VAL A 63 2.82 1.52 -3.01
C VAL A 63 2.77 2.28 -1.69
N THR A 64 2.75 1.53 -0.61
CA THR A 64 2.88 2.08 0.73
C THR A 64 4.28 2.66 0.75
N SER A 65 4.40 3.96 0.49
CA SER A 65 5.68 4.66 0.63
C SER A 65 6.10 4.47 2.08
N ILE A 66 7.04 3.55 2.32
CA ILE A 66 7.56 3.31 3.67
C ILE A 66 8.38 4.56 4.00
N SER A 67 7.73 5.53 4.63
CA SER A 67 8.32 6.80 5.06
C SER A 67 9.17 6.64 6.33
N ASP A 68 9.51 5.40 6.69
CA ASP A 68 10.33 5.10 7.85
C ASP A 68 11.81 5.21 7.45
N SER A 69 12.51 6.20 8.02
CA SER A 69 13.92 6.48 7.71
C SER A 69 14.83 5.29 7.99
N LYS A 70 14.39 4.35 8.83
CA LYS A 70 15.07 3.09 9.15
C LYS A 70 15.30 2.18 7.95
N TYR A 71 14.45 2.25 6.92
CA TYR A 71 14.55 1.38 5.74
C TYR A 71 15.09 2.11 4.50
N LYS A 72 15.63 3.33 4.66
CA LYS A 72 16.29 4.06 3.58
C LYS A 72 17.63 3.42 3.18
N GLU A 73 18.29 2.77 4.14
CA GLU A 73 19.55 2.06 3.94
C GLU A 73 19.34 0.61 4.35
N LEU A 74 19.33 -0.28 3.36
CA LEU A 74 19.21 -1.72 3.57
C LEU A 74 20.58 -2.37 3.53
N SER A 75 20.80 -3.36 4.40
CA SER A 75 22.00 -4.21 4.33
C SER A 75 21.95 -5.10 3.07
N LYS A 76 23.11 -5.64 2.68
CA LYS A 76 23.19 -6.57 1.54
C LYS A 76 22.24 -7.78 1.69
N GLU A 77 22.17 -8.34 2.89
CA GLU A 77 21.28 -9.47 3.20
C GLU A 77 19.80 -9.08 3.07
N GLN A 78 19.43 -7.87 3.48
CA GLN A 78 18.05 -7.39 3.37
C GLN A 78 17.65 -7.18 1.89
N ILE A 79 18.57 -6.67 1.08
CA ILE A 79 18.36 -6.53 -0.37
C ILE A 79 18.18 -7.90 -1.01
N GLU A 80 19.05 -8.86 -0.69
CA GLU A 80 18.98 -10.24 -1.19
C GLU A 80 17.63 -10.90 -0.87
N ILE A 81 17.11 -10.71 0.34
CA ILE A 81 15.78 -11.21 0.72
C ILE A 81 14.67 -10.61 -0.17
N LEU A 82 14.75 -9.31 -0.49
CA LEU A 82 13.77 -8.66 -1.35
C LEU A 82 13.86 -9.17 -2.79
N GLU A 83 15.07 -9.31 -3.34
CA GLU A 83 15.29 -9.85 -4.68
C GLU A 83 14.76 -11.28 -4.79
N LEU A 84 15.05 -12.12 -3.80
CA LEU A 84 14.50 -13.47 -3.73
C LEU A 84 12.98 -13.45 -3.66
N TYR A 85 12.39 -12.60 -2.82
CA TYR A 85 10.94 -12.47 -2.68
C TYR A 85 10.26 -12.08 -4.01
N ASP A 86 10.81 -11.11 -4.74
CA ASP A 86 10.26 -10.64 -6.02
C ASP A 86 10.41 -11.69 -7.14
N SER A 87 11.39 -12.60 -7.02
CA SER A 87 11.59 -13.70 -7.97
C SER A 87 10.61 -14.87 -7.79
N LEU A 88 9.92 -14.95 -6.65
CA LEU A 88 9.01 -16.06 -6.34
C LEU A 88 7.62 -15.87 -6.97
N PRO A 89 6.94 -16.97 -7.35
CA PRO A 89 5.52 -16.93 -7.64
C PRO A 89 4.73 -16.37 -6.45
N LYS A 90 3.68 -15.60 -6.73
CA LYS A 90 2.89 -14.89 -5.71
C LYS A 90 2.44 -15.77 -4.54
N GLU A 91 2.08 -17.02 -4.82
CA GLU A 91 1.63 -17.98 -3.81
C GLU A 91 2.75 -18.39 -2.84
N GLU A 92 3.95 -18.65 -3.37
CA GLU A 92 5.14 -19.00 -2.59
C GLU A 92 5.68 -17.79 -1.82
N ALA A 93 5.70 -16.61 -2.45
CA ALA A 93 6.04 -15.36 -1.79
C ALA A 93 5.14 -15.10 -0.55
N GLN A 94 3.82 -15.30 -0.70
CA GLN A 94 2.88 -15.18 0.41
C GLN A 94 3.09 -16.24 1.50
N ARG A 95 3.42 -17.47 1.10
CA ARG A 95 3.75 -18.53 2.05
C ARG A 95 4.99 -18.18 2.87
N PHE A 96 6.07 -17.75 2.21
CA PHE A 96 7.30 -17.29 2.86
C PHE A 96 7.01 -16.20 3.90
N LEU A 97 6.21 -15.18 3.56
CA LEU A 97 5.82 -14.13 4.50
C LEU A 97 5.05 -14.65 5.71
N ARG A 98 4.16 -15.64 5.54
CA ARG A 98 3.43 -16.25 6.66
C ARG A 98 4.39 -16.97 7.61
N GLU A 99 5.33 -17.72 7.06
CA GLU A 99 6.34 -18.44 7.84
C GLU A 99 7.26 -17.46 8.60
N MET A 100 7.68 -16.36 7.95
CA MET A 100 8.47 -15.31 8.60
C MET A 100 7.72 -14.64 9.74
N LYS A 101 6.44 -14.34 9.57
CA LYS A 101 5.60 -13.78 10.63
C LYS A 101 5.44 -14.74 11.81
N ALA A 102 5.22 -16.02 11.54
CA ALA A 102 5.10 -17.04 12.57
C ALA A 102 6.40 -17.18 13.38
N LYS A 103 7.56 -17.22 12.70
CA LYS A 103 8.87 -17.24 13.36
C LYS A 103 9.09 -16.01 14.23
N LYS A 104 8.78 -14.82 13.72
CA LYS A 104 8.89 -13.58 14.51
C LYS A 104 8.04 -13.65 15.78
N ALA A 105 6.77 -14.02 15.65
CA ALA A 105 5.85 -14.13 16.78
C ALA A 105 6.34 -15.14 17.83
N HIS A 106 6.91 -16.27 17.40
CA HIS A 106 7.50 -17.25 18.30
C HIS A 106 8.66 -16.66 19.13
N TYR A 107 9.58 -15.93 18.49
CA TYR A 107 10.68 -15.30 19.21
C TYR A 107 10.24 -14.13 20.09
N ASP A 108 9.26 -13.33 19.65
CA ASP A 108 8.67 -12.28 20.47
C ASP A 108 8.07 -12.89 21.76
N ALA A 109 7.31 -13.99 21.65
CA ALA A 109 6.71 -14.67 22.80
C ALA A 109 7.77 -15.24 23.76
N ILE A 110 8.83 -15.85 23.22
CA ILE A 110 9.97 -16.33 24.04
C ILE A 110 10.65 -15.16 24.74
N PHE A 111 10.85 -14.05 24.05
CA PHE A 111 11.49 -12.86 24.61
C PHE A 111 10.64 -12.26 25.73
N GLU A 112 9.32 -12.16 25.54
CA GLU A 112 8.37 -11.73 26.58
C GLU A 112 8.42 -12.66 27.80
N GLU A 113 8.47 -13.98 27.60
CA GLU A 113 8.58 -14.94 28.70
C GLU A 113 9.91 -14.78 29.46
N MET A 114 11.01 -14.51 28.76
CA MET A 114 12.31 -14.22 29.38
C MET A 114 12.31 -12.90 30.17
N LEU A 115 11.64 -11.86 29.66
CA LEU A 115 11.51 -10.58 30.37
C LEU A 115 10.72 -10.74 31.67
N ARG A 116 9.59 -11.46 31.62
CA ARG A 116 8.74 -11.75 32.78
C ARG A 116 9.49 -12.56 33.85
N LYS A 117 10.30 -13.54 33.42
CA LYS A 117 11.14 -14.35 34.32
C LYS A 117 12.30 -13.57 34.96
N ARG A 118 12.75 -12.47 34.35
CA ARG A 118 13.79 -11.58 34.91
C ARG A 118 13.24 -10.44 35.78
N GLY A 119 11.92 -10.34 35.98
CA GLY A 119 11.30 -9.26 36.77
C GLY A 119 11.49 -7.87 36.15
N LEU A 120 11.84 -7.80 34.86
CA LEU A 120 11.92 -6.57 34.09
C LEU A 120 10.56 -6.30 33.44
N ASP A 121 9.50 -6.21 34.26
CA ASP A 121 8.27 -5.60 33.78
C ASP A 121 8.54 -4.10 33.64
N ALA A 122 8.61 -3.65 32.39
CA ALA A 122 8.63 -2.24 32.05
C ALA A 122 7.37 -1.58 32.62
N SER A 123 7.57 -0.63 33.54
CA SER A 123 6.62 0.47 33.74
C SER A 123 6.57 1.36 32.50
#